data_AF-A0A518J0L4-F1
#
_entry.id   AF-A0A518J0L4-F1
#
_cell.length_a   1.000
_cell.length_b   1.000
_cell.length_c   1.000
_cell.angle_alpha   90.00
_cell.angle_beta   90.00
_cell.angle_gamma   90.00
#
_symmetry.space_group_name_H-M   'P 1'
#
loop_
_entity.id
_entity.type
_entity.pdbx_description
1 polymer ?
#
loop_
_entity_poly.entity_id
_entity_poly.type
_entity_poly.pdbx_seq_one_letter_code
_entity_poly.pdbx_strand_id
1 'polypeptide(L)'
;MSQTRLFVFLLTLFAALPALHAGSPTGWSPVILPTGAYRSHIKAMPIQHRPGRPLHIYGNTVRMLEQSRHSQGFHHPVRQIVFGDPDRVGIPARR
;
A
#
# COMPACT_ATOMS: atom_id res chain seq x y z
N MET A 1 34.88 -4.26 20.93
CA MET A 1 33.69 -3.41 21.20
C MET A 1 32.89 -4.06 22.33
N SER A 2 32.52 -3.34 23.40
CA SER A 2 31.71 -3.94 24.47
C SER A 2 30.28 -4.23 23.96
N GLN A 3 29.67 -5.32 24.45
CA GLN A 3 28.31 -5.72 24.05
C GLN A 3 27.29 -4.58 24.16
N THR A 4 27.40 -3.76 25.21
CA THR A 4 26.56 -2.58 25.44
C THR A 4 26.63 -1.56 24.32
N ARG A 5 27.82 -1.32 23.74
CA ARG A 5 27.97 -0.36 22.62
C ARG A 5 27.35 -0.90 21.33
N LEU A 6 27.47 -2.20 21.08
CA LEU A 6 26.81 -2.86 19.94
C LEU A 6 25.29 -2.80 20.09
N PHE A 7 24.76 -3.05 21.28
CA PHE A 7 23.32 -3.06 21.54
C PHE A 7 22.70 -1.67 21.36
N VAL A 8 23.35 -0.63 21.91
CA VAL A 8 22.91 0.76 21.72
C VAL A 8 22.98 1.17 20.26
N PHE A 9 24.05 0.79 19.55
CA PHE A 9 24.20 1.08 18.13
C PHE A 9 23.13 0.39 17.27
N LEU A 10 22.78 -0.86 17.56
CA LEU A 10 21.70 -1.58 16.88
C LEU A 10 20.32 -0.97 17.17
N LEU A 11 20.08 -0.55 18.41
CA LEU A 11 18.80 0.07 18.80
C LEU A 11 18.58 1.41 18.10
N THR A 12 19.61 2.26 18.05
CA THR A 12 19.54 3.53 17.31
C THR A 12 19.44 3.32 15.80
N LEU A 13 20.13 2.32 15.24
CA LEU A 13 20.01 1.99 13.83
C LEU A 13 18.58 1.53 13.46
N PHE A 14 17.94 0.73 14.31
CA PHE A 14 16.58 0.25 14.08
C PHE A 14 15.53 1.38 14.21
N ALA A 15 15.69 2.26 15.20
CA ALA A 15 14.80 3.42 15.40
C ALA A 15 14.94 4.48 14.29
N ALA A 16 16.09 4.54 13.61
CA ALA A 16 16.33 5.44 12.49
C ALA A 16 15.78 4.93 11.14
N LEU A 17 15.17 3.75 11.10
CA LEU A 17 14.52 3.25 9.88
C LEU A 17 13.29 4.12 9.58
N PRO A 18 13.19 4.73 8.39
CA PRO A 18 11.97 5.44 8.01
C PRO A 18 10.80 4.44 8.02
N ALA A 19 9.66 4.86 8.58
CA ALA A 19 8.45 4.08 8.54
C ALA A 19 8.03 3.88 7.07
N LEU A 20 8.26 2.69 6.53
CA LEU A 20 7.80 2.30 5.21
C LEU A 20 6.27 2.26 5.24
N HIS A 21 5.64 3.32 4.72
CA HIS A 21 4.21 3.31 4.43
C HIS A 21 3.98 2.47 3.18
N ALA A 22 3.42 1.28 3.36
CA ALA A 22 2.84 0.50 2.27
C ALA A 22 1.57 1.20 1.79
N GLY A 23 1.70 2.21 0.93
CA GLY A 23 0.62 3.05 0.45
C GLY A 23 -0.14 2.41 -0.71
N SER A 24 -1.31 1.81 -0.44
CA SER A 24 -2.18 1.37 -1.54
C SER A 24 -2.47 2.57 -2.45
N PRO A 25 -2.41 2.39 -3.78
CA PRO A 25 -2.84 3.42 -4.74
C PRO A 25 -4.30 3.87 -4.57
N THR A 26 -5.10 3.10 -3.83
CA THR A 26 -6.51 3.39 -3.50
C THR A 26 -6.73 3.81 -2.04
N GLY A 27 -5.66 3.88 -1.23
CA GLY A 27 -5.76 3.98 0.23
C GLY A 27 -6.21 2.67 0.86
N TRP A 28 -5.38 2.07 1.72
CA TRP A 28 -5.75 0.83 2.39
C TRP A 28 -6.75 1.13 3.50
N SER A 29 -7.84 0.36 3.54
CA SER A 29 -8.60 0.23 4.78
C SER A 29 -7.88 -0.74 5.71
N PRO A 30 -7.64 -0.38 6.99
CA PRO A 30 -7.13 -1.32 7.99
C PRO A 30 -8.14 -2.43 8.32
N VAL A 31 -9.41 -2.26 7.93
CA VAL A 31 -10.50 -3.19 8.21
C VAL A 31 -10.67 -4.15 7.04
N ILE A 32 -10.17 -5.39 7.21
CA ILE A 32 -10.18 -6.43 6.17
C ILE A 32 -11.61 -6.93 5.92
N LEU A 33 -12.34 -7.28 6.98
CA LEU A 33 -13.74 -7.70 6.93
C LEU A 33 -14.64 -6.57 7.45
N PRO A 34 -15.24 -5.74 6.56
CA PRO A 34 -16.13 -4.68 6.98
C PRO A 34 -17.45 -5.27 7.45
N THR A 35 -17.96 -4.82 8.59
CA THR A 35 -19.26 -5.21 9.13
C THR A 35 -20.10 -3.96 9.45
N GLY A 36 -21.39 -4.17 9.76
CA GLY A 36 -22.31 -3.11 10.19
C GLY A 36 -22.40 -1.91 9.24
N ALA A 37 -22.52 -0.72 9.82
CA ALA A 37 -22.66 0.55 9.10
C ALA A 37 -21.49 0.80 8.13
N TYR A 38 -20.26 0.43 8.52
CA TYR A 38 -19.08 0.59 7.68
C TYR A 38 -19.18 -0.24 6.39
N ARG A 39 -19.67 -1.48 6.46
CA ARG A 39 -19.94 -2.31 5.28
C ARG A 39 -20.98 -1.67 4.36
N SER A 40 -22.07 -1.17 4.93
CA SER A 40 -23.15 -0.54 4.16
C SER A 40 -22.66 0.70 3.42
N HIS A 41 -21.88 1.55 4.09
CA HIS A 41 -21.27 2.73 3.48
C HIS A 41 -20.36 2.37 2.29
N ILE A 42 -19.48 1.38 2.44
CA ILE A 42 -18.56 0.98 1.36
C ILE A 42 -19.30 0.31 0.20
N LYS A 43 -20.40 -0.40 0.46
CA LYS A 43 -21.22 -0.98 -0.60
C LYS A 43 -21.92 0.08 -1.44
N ALA A 44 -22.33 1.19 -0.82
CA ALA A 44 -22.97 2.31 -1.52
C ALA A 44 -22.00 3.07 -2.44
N MET A 45 -20.68 2.98 -2.20
CA MET A 45 -19.69 3.60 -3.08
C MET A 45 -19.62 2.86 -4.43
N PRO A 46 -19.42 3.59 -5.55
CA PRO A 46 -18.95 3.02 -6.81
C PRO A 46 -17.65 2.23 -6.58
N ILE A 47 -17.46 1.13 -7.31
CA ILE A 47 -16.39 0.17 -7.03
C ILE A 47 -14.99 0.81 -7.08
N GLN A 48 -14.82 1.81 -7.94
CA GLN A 48 -13.59 2.57 -8.18
C GLN A 48 -13.16 3.41 -6.97
N HIS A 49 -14.12 3.90 -6.20
CA HIS A 49 -13.87 4.77 -5.04
C HIS A 49 -13.77 4.00 -3.73
N ARG A 50 -13.97 2.68 -3.76
CA ARG A 50 -13.85 1.85 -2.56
C ARG A 50 -12.37 1.70 -2.18
N PRO A 51 -12.02 1.82 -0.88
CA PRO A 51 -10.64 1.63 -0.43
C PRO A 51 -10.17 0.20 -0.70
N GLY A 52 -8.88 0.05 -1.01
CA GLY A 52 -8.22 -1.24 -1.13
C GLY A 52 -8.21 -1.98 0.21
N ARG A 53 -8.24 -3.31 0.17
CA ARG A 53 -8.27 -4.16 1.39
C ARG A 53 -7.19 -5.22 1.38
N PRO A 54 -6.44 -5.41 2.47
CA PRO A 54 -5.43 -6.45 2.56
C PRO A 54 -6.04 -7.79 2.17
N LEU A 55 -5.30 -8.60 1.39
CA LEU A 55 -5.72 -9.94 0.95
C LEU A 55 -6.93 -10.01 0.00
N HIS A 56 -7.54 -8.88 -0.37
CA HIS A 56 -8.66 -8.83 -1.33
C HIS A 56 -8.15 -8.71 -2.78
N ILE A 57 -7.36 -9.69 -3.24
CA ILE A 57 -6.61 -9.63 -4.49
C ILE A 57 -7.50 -9.27 -5.70
N TYR A 58 -8.58 -10.04 -5.93
CA TYR A 58 -9.45 -9.83 -7.10
C TYR A 58 -10.05 -8.42 -7.17
N GLY A 59 -10.72 -7.98 -6.10
CA GLY A 59 -11.34 -6.66 -6.11
C GLY A 59 -10.33 -5.51 -6.16
N ASN A 60 -9.13 -5.69 -5.59
CA ASN A 60 -8.06 -4.68 -5.72
C ASN A 60 -7.57 -4.60 -7.18
N THR A 61 -7.46 -5.73 -7.88
CA THR A 61 -7.11 -5.75 -9.32
C THR A 61 -8.13 -4.99 -10.16
N VAL A 62 -9.43 -5.21 -9.96
CA VAL A 62 -10.47 -4.52 -10.74
C VAL A 62 -10.40 -3.00 -10.56
N ARG A 63 -10.17 -2.53 -9.32
CA ARG A 63 -10.02 -1.09 -9.04
C ARG A 63 -8.79 -0.50 -9.71
N MET A 64 -7.68 -1.21 -9.61
CA MET A 64 -6.42 -0.77 -10.21
C MET A 64 -6.53 -0.70 -11.73
N LEU A 65 -7.10 -1.72 -12.38
CA LEU A 65 -7.32 -1.71 -13.84
C LEU A 65 -8.17 -0.52 -14.29
N GLU A 66 -9.21 -0.19 -13.52
CA GLU A 66 -10.05 0.96 -13.82
C GLU A 66 -9.31 2.29 -13.61
N GLN A 67 -8.50 2.41 -12.57
CA GLN A 67 -7.62 3.55 -12.36
C GLN A 67 -6.57 3.68 -13.47
N SER A 68 -5.95 2.58 -13.91
CA SER A 68 -4.99 2.56 -15.02
C SER A 68 -5.60 2.86 -16.39
N ARG A 69 -6.91 2.65 -16.57
CA ARG A 69 -7.61 3.11 -17.78
C ARG A 69 -7.78 4.63 -17.80
N HIS A 70 -7.95 5.24 -16.63
CA HIS A 70 -8.11 6.68 -16.47
C HIS A 70 -6.76 7.42 -16.33
N SER A 71 -5.73 6.73 -15.84
CA SER A 71 -4.37 7.25 -15.61
C SER A 71 -3.39 6.66 -16.62
N GLN A 72 -2.72 7.52 -17.41
CA GLN A 72 -1.73 7.15 -18.44
C GLN A 72 -0.43 6.57 -17.83
N GLY A 73 -0.48 5.39 -17.19
CA GLY A 73 0.69 4.78 -16.54
C GLY A 73 0.60 3.26 -16.42
N PHE A 74 1.67 2.56 -16.81
CA PHE A 74 1.83 1.11 -16.62
C PHE A 74 2.08 0.83 -15.14
N HIS A 75 1.15 0.13 -14.48
CA HIS A 75 1.32 -0.35 -13.11
C HIS A 75 1.41 -1.88 -13.08
N HIS A 76 2.35 -2.43 -12.30
CA HIS A 76 2.48 -3.87 -12.10
C HIS A 76 1.48 -4.37 -11.03
N PRO A 77 0.38 -5.04 -11.42
CA PRO A 77 -0.78 -5.26 -10.55
C PRO A 77 -0.47 -6.03 -9.28
N VAL A 78 0.24 -7.14 -9.43
CA VAL A 78 0.47 -8.06 -8.31
C VAL A 78 1.30 -7.39 -7.22
N ARG A 79 2.34 -6.65 -7.61
CA ARG A 79 3.26 -6.00 -6.66
C ARG A 79 2.58 -4.85 -5.93
N GLN A 80 1.77 -4.07 -6.64
CA GLN A 80 1.01 -2.97 -6.06
C GLN A 80 -0.08 -3.46 -5.11
N ILE A 81 -0.73 -4.59 -5.43
CA ILE A 81 -1.73 -5.21 -4.56
C ILE A 81 -1.11 -5.84 -3.32
N VAL A 82 0.07 -6.45 -3.41
CA VAL A 82 0.70 -7.13 -2.26
C VAL A 82 1.44 -6.13 -1.37
N PHE A 83 2.15 -5.17 -1.95
CA PHE A 83 3.06 -4.29 -1.22
C PHE A 83 2.57 -2.85 -1.12
N GLY A 84 1.47 -2.48 -1.79
CA GLY A 84 0.99 -1.10 -1.80
C GLY A 84 2.04 -0.16 -2.34
N ASP A 85 2.71 -0.54 -3.43
CA ASP A 85 3.76 0.28 -4.01
C ASP A 85 3.65 0.23 -5.54
N PRO A 86 3.21 1.32 -6.21
CA PRO A 86 3.27 1.39 -7.67
C PRO A 86 4.71 1.48 -8.19
N ASP A 87 5.64 1.99 -7.38
CA ASP A 87 6.95 2.44 -7.81
C ASP A 87 8.06 1.84 -6.95
N ARG A 88 8.82 0.87 -7.47
CA ARG A 88 10.13 0.57 -6.86
C ARG A 88 11.25 0.41 -7.87
N VAL A 89 12.20 1.34 -7.72
CA VAL A 89 13.64 1.25 -8.02
C VAL A 89 13.96 1.09 -9.51
N GLY A 90 14.14 2.23 -10.16
CA GLY A 90 14.64 2.32 -11.52
C GLY A 90 14.84 3.77 -11.95
N ILE A 91 15.83 4.45 -11.38
CA ILE A 91 16.37 5.76 -11.79
C ILE A 91 15.42 6.96 -11.54
N PRO A 92 15.87 8.04 -10.87
CA PRO A 92 15.07 9.27 -10.80
C PRO A 92 14.88 9.83 -12.22
N ALA A 93 13.64 10.18 -12.57
CA ALA A 93 13.36 10.99 -13.74
C ALA A 93 14.17 12.29 -13.62
N ARG A 94 15.26 12.40 -14.40
CA ARG A 94 15.93 13.68 -14.59
C ARG A 94 14.99 14.57 -15.39
N ARG A 95 14.66 15.73 -14.80
CA ARG A 95 14.23 16.92 -15.53
C ARG A 95 15.28 17.34 -16.54
#